data_AF-A0A3B1D0G0-F1
#
_entry.id   AF-A0A3B1D0G0-F1
#
_cell.length_a   1.000
_cell.length_b   1.000
_cell.length_c   1.000
_cell.angle_alpha   90.00
_cell.angle_beta   90.00
_cell.angle_gamma   90.00
#
_symmetry.space_group_name_H-M   'P 1'
#
loop_
_entity.id
_entity.type
_entity.pdbx_description
1 polymer ?
#
loop_
_entity_poly.entity_id
_entity_poly.type
_entity_poly.pdbx_seq_one_letter_code
_entity_poly.pdbx_strand_id
1 'polypeptide(L)'
;MKGQSRLRNSCLVLPFVVLLSTILVACSASSLKHVREHTYPPNFNYITSQQLHTTMSRLAQKVVSLDLIMSEIEEPGKIQTREAVEIILEMERMTASLGTEGWPSNHQEVSGHISEFRQELIAARRALLAQPPGFYLARTISEACGHCHETR
;
A
#
# COMPACT_ATOMS: atom_id res chain seq x y z
N MET A 1 -64.55 -11.61 8.40
CA MET A 1 -63.81 -10.35 8.19
C MET A 1 -62.32 -10.50 8.57
N LYS A 2 -61.52 -11.27 7.82
CA LYS A 2 -60.09 -11.55 8.11
C LYS A 2 -59.11 -11.15 6.97
N GLY A 3 -59.59 -10.45 5.95
CA GLY A 3 -58.84 -10.16 4.71
C GLY A 3 -58.13 -8.79 4.66
N GLN A 4 -58.46 -7.84 5.53
CA GLN A 4 -57.94 -6.46 5.44
C GLN A 4 -56.60 -6.21 6.15
N SER A 5 -56.15 -7.08 7.07
CA SER A 5 -54.91 -6.85 7.82
C SER A 5 -53.62 -7.19 7.07
N ARG A 6 -53.66 -8.07 6.06
CA ARG A 6 -52.47 -8.42 5.26
C ARG A 6 -52.08 -7.33 4.26
N LEU A 7 -53.04 -6.60 3.69
CA LEU A 7 -52.80 -5.53 2.72
C LEU A 7 -52.12 -4.31 3.33
N ARG A 8 -52.39 -4.01 4.61
CA ARG A 8 -51.83 -2.83 5.29
C ARG A 8 -50.34 -2.99 5.64
N ASN A 9 -49.88 -4.20 5.90
CA ASN A 9 -48.47 -4.47 6.17
C ASN A 9 -47.63 -4.52 4.88
N SER A 10 -48.20 -4.96 3.75
CA SER A 10 -47.49 -4.97 2.45
C SER A 10 -47.19 -3.57 1.90
N CYS A 11 -47.99 -2.56 2.26
CA CYS A 11 -47.86 -1.20 1.73
C CYS A 11 -46.65 -0.43 2.31
N LEU A 12 -46.17 -0.79 3.51
CA LEU A 12 -44.96 -0.21 4.13
C LEU A 12 -43.68 -0.97 3.79
N VAL A 13 -43.78 -2.26 3.46
CA VAL A 13 -42.61 -3.09 3.12
C VAL A 13 -42.04 -2.70 1.75
N LEU A 14 -42.89 -2.37 0.78
CA LEU A 14 -42.48 -1.99 -0.57
C LEU A 14 -41.59 -0.72 -0.62
N PRO A 15 -41.96 0.41 0.00
CA PRO A 15 -41.09 1.59 0.02
C PRO A 15 -39.82 1.35 0.85
N PHE A 16 -39.88 0.53 1.92
CA PHE A 16 -38.69 0.18 2.70
C PHE A 16 -37.68 -0.65 1.90
N VAL A 17 -38.16 -1.62 1.11
CA VAL A 17 -37.30 -2.43 0.23
C VAL A 17 -36.70 -1.59 -0.90
N VAL A 18 -37.45 -0.64 -1.46
CA VAL A 18 -36.95 0.30 -2.49
C VAL A 18 -35.92 1.27 -1.90
N LEU A 19 -36.14 1.78 -0.69
CA LEU A 19 -35.17 2.64 -0.01
C LEU A 19 -33.89 1.85 0.32
N LEU A 20 -34.01 0.62 0.81
CA LEU A 20 -32.87 -0.21 1.14
C LEU A 20 -32.06 -0.59 -0.11
N SER A 21 -32.73 -0.92 -1.22
CA SER A 21 -32.06 -1.27 -2.48
C SER A 21 -31.33 -0.07 -3.09
N THR A 22 -31.89 1.13 -3.03
CA THR A 22 -31.22 2.36 -3.51
C THR A 22 -29.99 2.70 -2.67
N ILE A 23 -30.04 2.52 -1.34
CA ILE A 23 -28.87 2.69 -0.46
C ILE A 23 -27.77 1.67 -0.80
N LEU A 24 -28.13 0.40 -1.04
CA LEU A 24 -27.17 -0.64 -1.40
C LEU A 24 -26.48 -0.36 -2.76
N VAL A 25 -27.22 0.16 -3.74
CA VAL A 25 -26.66 0.56 -5.04
C VAL A 25 -25.75 1.78 -4.91
N ALA A 26 -26.14 2.77 -4.10
CA ALA A 26 -25.33 3.96 -3.83
C ALA A 26 -24.02 3.64 -3.10
N CYS A 27 -24.05 2.68 -2.18
CA CYS A 27 -22.88 2.21 -1.43
C CYS A 27 -22.05 1.14 -2.17
N SER A 28 -22.39 0.80 -3.43
CA SER A 28 -21.60 -0.16 -4.19
C SER A 28 -20.20 0.39 -4.50
N ALA A 29 -19.21 -0.51 -4.61
CA ALA A 29 -17.82 -0.13 -4.92
C ALA A 29 -17.70 0.67 -6.23
N SER A 30 -18.52 0.34 -7.22
CA SER A 30 -18.57 1.02 -8.52
C SER A 30 -19.06 2.46 -8.40
N SER A 31 -20.15 2.69 -7.66
CA SER A 31 -20.69 4.05 -7.41
C SER A 31 -19.67 4.93 -6.68
N LEU A 32 -19.02 4.39 -5.64
CA LEU A 32 -18.00 5.12 -4.89
C LEU A 32 -16.75 5.41 -5.74
N LYS A 33 -16.35 4.52 -6.66
CA LYS A 33 -15.26 4.77 -7.60
C LYS A 33 -15.60 5.96 -8.51
N HIS A 34 -16.82 5.99 -9.05
CA HIS A 34 -17.27 7.07 -9.94
C HIS A 34 -17.29 8.45 -9.25
N VAL A 35 -17.73 8.50 -7.99
CA VAL A 35 -17.68 9.74 -7.19
C VAL A 35 -16.23 10.20 -6.99
N ARG A 36 -15.30 9.30 -6.68
CA ARG A 36 -13.88 9.63 -6.50
C ARG A 36 -13.25 10.20 -7.76
N GLU A 37 -13.59 9.65 -8.94
CA GLU A 37 -13.12 10.15 -10.24
C GLU A 37 -13.46 11.63 -10.48
N HIS A 38 -14.50 12.16 -9.83
CA HIS A 38 -14.95 13.55 -9.97
C HIS A 38 -14.66 14.44 -8.75
N THR A 39 -14.26 13.86 -7.62
CA THR A 39 -14.04 14.60 -6.36
C THR A 39 -12.57 14.68 -5.97
N TYR A 40 -11.72 13.79 -6.50
CA TYR A 40 -10.27 13.86 -6.31
C TYR A 40 -9.58 14.51 -7.50
N PRO A 41 -8.46 15.22 -7.27
CA PRO A 41 -7.70 15.81 -8.34
C PRO A 41 -7.08 14.72 -9.24
N PRO A 42 -6.79 15.02 -10.52
CA PRO A 42 -6.30 14.03 -11.48
C PRO A 42 -4.94 13.40 -11.10
N ASN A 43 -4.17 14.07 -10.25
CA ASN A 43 -2.90 13.59 -9.70
C ASN A 43 -3.05 12.95 -8.30
N PHE A 44 -4.25 12.49 -7.94
CA PHE A 44 -4.49 11.81 -6.66
C PHE A 44 -4.34 10.30 -6.80
N ASN A 45 -3.55 9.69 -5.91
CA ASN A 45 -3.41 8.24 -5.83
C ASN A 45 -4.34 7.65 -4.76
N TYR A 46 -5.46 7.05 -5.17
CA TYR A 46 -6.34 6.36 -4.24
C TYR A 46 -5.82 4.94 -3.94
N ILE A 47 -5.36 4.70 -2.71
CA ILE A 47 -4.87 3.40 -2.24
C ILE A 47 -5.95 2.74 -1.39
N THR A 48 -6.39 1.56 -1.80
CA THR A 48 -7.35 0.78 -1.01
C THR A 48 -6.71 0.24 0.26
N SER A 49 -7.51 0.00 1.31
CA SER A 49 -7.01 -0.62 2.55
C SER A 49 -6.34 -1.98 2.28
N GLN A 50 -6.94 -2.80 1.40
CA GLN A 50 -6.39 -4.09 1.02
C GLN A 50 -5.03 -3.96 0.31
N GLN A 51 -4.92 -3.03 -0.65
CA GLN A 51 -3.66 -2.75 -1.36
C GLN A 51 -2.58 -2.30 -0.39
N LEU A 52 -2.89 -1.35 0.50
CA LEU A 52 -1.93 -0.90 1.52
C LEU A 52 -1.47 -2.06 2.41
N HIS A 53 -2.41 -2.81 2.99
CA HIS A 53 -2.10 -3.91 3.89
C HIS A 53 -1.26 -4.99 3.21
N THR A 54 -1.67 -5.45 2.02
CA THR A 54 -0.93 -6.48 1.28
C THR A 54 0.46 -6.00 0.89
N THR A 55 0.61 -4.76 0.42
CA THR A 55 1.93 -4.22 0.07
C THR A 55 2.82 -4.08 1.30
N MET A 56 2.31 -3.57 2.42
CA MET A 56 3.10 -3.45 3.65
C MET A 56 3.50 -4.80 4.24
N SER A 57 2.61 -5.81 4.23
CA SER A 57 2.98 -7.16 4.66
C SER A 57 4.10 -7.76 3.79
N ARG A 58 4.08 -7.53 2.47
CA ARG A 58 5.13 -7.99 1.57
C ARG A 58 6.44 -7.24 1.77
N LEU A 59 6.39 -5.92 1.98
CA LEU A 59 7.56 -5.12 2.32
C LEU A 59 8.20 -5.60 3.63
N ALA A 60 7.41 -5.86 4.67
CA ALA A 60 7.93 -6.39 5.93
C ALA A 60 8.67 -7.73 5.75
N GLN A 61 8.15 -8.64 4.92
CA GLN A 61 8.83 -9.90 4.59
C GLN A 61 10.17 -9.66 3.88
N LYS A 62 10.23 -8.66 2.99
CA LYS A 62 11.45 -8.32 2.24
C LYS A 62 12.51 -7.69 3.13
N VAL A 63 12.11 -6.81 4.06
CA VAL A 63 13.02 -6.25 5.08
C VAL A 63 13.65 -7.38 5.91
N VAL A 64 12.84 -8.32 6.42
CA VAL A 64 13.37 -9.48 7.17
C VAL A 64 14.35 -10.31 6.32
N SER A 65 14.02 -10.53 5.04
CA SER A 65 14.90 -11.28 4.14
C SER A 65 16.22 -10.55 3.90
N LEU A 66 16.17 -9.22 3.75
CA LEU A 66 17.36 -8.39 3.57
C LEU A 66 18.23 -8.40 4.83
N ASP A 67 17.62 -8.22 6.01
CA ASP A 67 18.31 -8.22 7.29
C ASP A 67 19.04 -9.54 7.53
N LEU A 68 18.44 -10.69 7.20
CA LEU A 68 19.11 -12.00 7.30
C LEU A 68 20.38 -12.05 6.45
N ILE A 69 20.29 -11.67 5.18
CA ILE A 69 21.46 -11.62 4.28
C ILE A 69 22.51 -10.65 4.83
N MET A 70 22.10 -9.49 5.37
CA MET A 70 23.05 -8.51 5.89
C MET A 70 23.69 -8.90 7.23
N SER A 71 23.05 -9.77 8.00
CA SER A 71 23.48 -10.22 9.34
C SER A 71 24.41 -11.43 9.30
N GLU A 72 24.27 -12.30 8.31
CA GLU A 72 25.02 -13.57 8.20
C GLU A 72 26.45 -13.40 7.66
N ILE A 73 26.96 -12.17 7.54
CA ILE A 73 28.12 -11.91 6.68
C ILE A 73 29.12 -10.91 7.30
N GLU A 74 30.33 -11.40 7.58
CA GLU A 74 31.51 -10.57 7.87
C GLU A 74 32.10 -9.94 6.58
N GLU A 75 32.19 -10.70 5.48
CA GLU A 75 32.59 -10.20 4.14
C GLU A 75 31.65 -10.70 3.03
N PRO A 76 30.79 -9.83 2.44
CA PRO A 76 29.80 -10.29 1.47
C PRO A 76 30.41 -10.66 0.13
N GLY A 77 30.16 -11.90 -0.27
CA GLY A 77 30.49 -12.41 -1.59
C GLY A 77 29.52 -11.91 -2.66
N LYS A 78 29.87 -12.17 -3.92
CA LYS A 78 29.09 -11.78 -5.10
C LYS A 78 27.66 -12.33 -5.12
N ILE A 79 27.42 -13.48 -4.47
CA ILE A 79 26.08 -14.09 -4.40
C ILE A 79 25.18 -13.25 -3.49
N GLN A 80 25.64 -12.93 -2.29
CA GLN A 80 24.87 -12.17 -1.32
C GLN A 80 24.64 -10.72 -1.77
N THR A 81 25.61 -10.13 -2.46
CA THR A 81 25.39 -8.83 -3.13
C THR A 81 24.27 -8.91 -4.15
N ARG A 82 24.22 -9.97 -4.97
CA ARG A 82 23.17 -10.15 -5.98
C ARG A 82 21.79 -10.33 -5.33
N GLU A 83 21.70 -11.19 -4.32
CA GLU A 83 20.44 -11.45 -3.61
C GLU A 83 19.91 -10.19 -2.91
N ALA A 84 20.79 -9.42 -2.25
CA ALA A 84 20.42 -8.14 -1.65
C ALA A 84 19.91 -7.13 -2.69
N VAL A 85 20.57 -7.03 -3.86
CA VAL A 85 20.11 -6.19 -4.97
C VAL A 85 18.74 -6.63 -5.48
N GLU A 86 18.49 -7.93 -5.61
CA GLU A 86 17.21 -8.47 -6.06
C GLU A 86 16.09 -8.15 -5.06
N ILE A 87 16.33 -8.30 -3.76
CA ILE A 87 15.35 -7.94 -2.72
C ILE A 87 15.01 -6.45 -2.80
N ILE A 88 16.01 -5.57 -2.89
CA ILE A 88 15.78 -4.12 -2.97
C ILE A 88 15.00 -3.76 -4.24
N LEU A 89 15.30 -4.39 -5.39
CA LEU A 89 14.53 -4.19 -6.62
C LEU A 89 13.07 -4.60 -6.47
N GLU A 90 12.79 -5.68 -5.74
CA GLU A 90 11.41 -6.08 -5.45
C GLU A 90 10.70 -5.08 -4.54
N MET A 91 11.40 -4.53 -3.54
CA MET A 91 10.88 -3.45 -2.69
C MET A 91 10.57 -2.19 -3.52
N GLU A 92 11.43 -1.80 -4.46
CA GLU A 92 11.18 -0.68 -5.39
C GLU A 92 9.89 -0.93 -6.20
N ARG A 93 9.68 -2.14 -6.72
CA ARG A 93 8.45 -2.49 -7.47
C ARG A 93 7.21 -2.48 -6.57
N MET A 94 7.32 -2.98 -5.34
CA MET A 94 6.22 -2.98 -4.37
C MET A 94 5.82 -1.56 -3.98
N THR A 95 6.80 -0.70 -3.69
CA THR A 95 6.51 0.70 -3.35
C THR A 95 5.87 1.43 -4.51
N ALA A 96 6.25 1.17 -5.77
CA ALA A 96 5.58 1.77 -6.95
C ALA A 96 4.07 1.49 -7.00
N SER A 97 3.60 0.37 -6.44
CA SER A 97 2.17 0.09 -6.32
C SER A 97 1.42 1.05 -5.38
N LEU A 98 2.13 1.80 -4.54
CA LEU A 98 1.57 2.80 -3.61
C LEU A 98 1.51 4.21 -4.21
N GLY A 99 1.67 4.33 -5.53
CA GLY A 99 1.43 5.57 -6.26
C GLY A 99 2.64 6.15 -6.97
N THR A 100 2.43 7.23 -7.70
CA THR A 100 3.50 7.98 -8.35
C THR A 100 4.21 8.90 -7.34
N GLU A 101 5.49 9.18 -7.56
CA GLU A 101 6.26 10.12 -6.74
C GLU A 101 5.58 11.50 -6.69
N GLY A 102 5.50 12.08 -5.49
CA GLY A 102 4.91 13.40 -5.25
C GLY A 102 3.39 13.51 -5.39
N TRP A 103 2.67 12.39 -5.62
CA TRP A 103 1.21 12.43 -5.72
C TRP A 103 0.57 12.29 -4.33
N PRO A 104 -0.41 13.14 -3.96
CA PRO A 104 -1.17 12.95 -2.73
C PRO A 104 -1.97 11.64 -2.78
N SER A 105 -2.19 11.04 -1.62
CA SER A 105 -3.04 9.86 -1.47
C SER A 105 -4.00 10.01 -0.29
N ASN A 106 -4.96 9.09 -0.18
CA ASN A 106 -5.84 8.99 0.98
C ASN A 106 -5.14 8.42 2.24
N HIS A 107 -3.81 8.24 2.20
CA HIS A 107 -2.99 7.86 3.35
C HIS A 107 -1.88 8.90 3.52
N GLN A 108 -1.97 9.67 4.60
CA GLN A 108 -1.06 10.79 4.85
C GLN A 108 0.40 10.34 4.92
N GLU A 109 0.69 9.29 5.68
CA GLU A 109 2.06 8.76 5.83
C GLU A 109 2.67 8.33 4.51
N VAL A 110 1.91 7.63 3.66
CA VAL A 110 2.38 7.24 2.33
C VAL A 110 2.68 8.48 1.49
N SER A 111 1.80 9.48 1.52
CA SER A 111 1.98 10.71 0.73
C SER A 111 3.21 11.50 1.17
N GLY A 112 3.51 11.52 2.47
CA GLY A 112 4.64 12.24 3.05
C GLY A 112 5.99 11.56 2.83
N HIS A 113 6.04 10.23 2.91
CA HIS A 113 7.30 9.51 3.09
C HIS A 113 7.66 8.53 1.97
N ILE A 114 6.72 8.09 1.13
CA ILE A 114 7.01 7.02 0.15
C ILE A 114 8.08 7.41 -0.89
N SER A 115 8.16 8.69 -1.21
CA SER A 115 9.14 9.20 -2.18
C SER A 115 10.56 9.12 -1.61
N GLU A 116 10.74 9.52 -0.34
CA GLU A 116 12.02 9.43 0.37
C GLU A 116 12.46 7.97 0.51
N PHE A 117 11.56 7.10 0.96
CA PHE A 117 11.85 5.67 1.07
C PHE A 117 12.31 5.04 -0.26
N ARG A 118 11.70 5.42 -1.38
CA ARG A 118 12.14 4.96 -2.72
C ARG A 118 13.54 5.45 -3.06
N GLN A 119 13.88 6.68 -2.69
CA GLN A 119 15.22 7.22 -2.93
C GLN A 119 16.27 6.47 -2.12
N GLU A 120 15.96 6.08 -0.88
CA GLU A 120 16.83 5.24 -0.05
C GLU A 120 17.03 3.84 -0.66
N LEU A 121 15.97 3.20 -1.15
CA LEU A 121 16.07 1.92 -1.87
C LEU A 121 16.99 2.03 -3.10
N ILE A 122 16.79 3.07 -3.92
CA ILE A 122 17.62 3.32 -5.11
C ILE A 122 19.08 3.56 -4.70
N ALA A 123 19.33 4.34 -3.66
CA ALA A 123 20.67 4.64 -3.15
C ALA A 123 21.36 3.38 -2.63
N ALA A 124 20.66 2.57 -1.84
CA ALA A 124 21.16 1.29 -1.33
C ALA A 124 21.52 0.33 -2.45
N ARG A 125 20.65 0.17 -3.46
CA ARG A 125 20.94 -0.66 -4.62
C ARG A 125 22.15 -0.16 -5.41
N ARG A 126 22.27 1.15 -5.63
CA ARG A 126 23.44 1.73 -6.32
C ARG A 126 24.73 1.47 -5.54
N ALA A 127 24.70 1.57 -4.21
CA ALA A 127 25.85 1.28 -3.37
C ALA A 127 26.26 -0.20 -3.45
N LEU A 128 25.31 -1.13 -3.44
CA LEU A 128 25.59 -2.57 -3.60
C LEU A 128 26.20 -2.89 -4.98
N LEU A 129 25.85 -2.13 -6.02
CA LEU A 129 26.38 -2.32 -7.38
C LEU A 129 27.74 -1.63 -7.60
N ALA A 130 28.25 -0.87 -6.64
CA ALA A 130 29.52 -0.18 -6.73
C ALA A 130 30.72 -1.15 -6.65
N GLN A 131 31.92 -0.65 -6.95
CA GLN A 131 33.18 -1.39 -6.86
C GLN A 131 34.17 -0.60 -5.99
N PRO A 132 34.46 -1.03 -4.74
CA PRO A 132 33.85 -2.17 -4.03
C PRO A 132 32.37 -1.93 -3.64
N PRO A 133 31.58 -2.99 -3.42
CA PRO A 133 30.19 -2.86 -2.97
C PRO A 133 30.07 -2.20 -1.59
N GLY A 134 29.14 -1.24 -1.48
CA GLY A 134 28.80 -0.59 -0.21
C GLY A 134 27.54 -1.18 0.41
N PHE A 135 27.65 -1.77 1.61
CA PHE A 135 26.55 -2.45 2.31
C PHE A 135 25.84 -1.58 3.35
N TYR A 136 26.44 -0.46 3.74
CA TYR A 136 25.92 0.41 4.79
C TYR A 136 24.45 0.81 4.55
N LEU A 137 24.16 1.36 3.36
CA LEU A 137 22.81 1.81 3.01
C LEU A 137 21.78 0.67 2.93
N ALA A 138 22.22 -0.55 2.59
CA ALA A 138 21.31 -1.70 2.60
C ALA A 138 20.91 -2.10 4.02
N ARG A 139 21.81 -1.92 5.01
CA ARG A 139 21.54 -2.22 6.42
C ARG A 139 20.58 -1.24 7.08
N THR A 140 20.52 0.00 6.60
CA THR A 140 19.65 1.04 7.18
C THR A 140 18.22 1.02 6.62
N ILE A 141 17.90 0.11 5.68
CA ILE A 141 16.54 0.03 5.08
C ILE A 141 15.47 -0.34 6.13
N SER A 142 15.82 -1.13 7.15
CA SER A 142 14.89 -1.44 8.24
C SER A 142 14.59 -0.20 9.09
N GLU A 143 15.58 0.66 9.33
CA GLU A 143 15.44 1.94 10.04
C GLU A 143 14.58 2.94 9.25
N ALA A 144 14.71 2.95 7.92
CA ALA A 144 13.87 3.75 7.04
C ALA A 144 12.36 3.49 7.22
N CYS A 145 11.98 2.26 7.57
CA CYS A 145 10.59 1.92 7.86
C CYS A 145 10.07 2.70 9.09
N GLY A 146 10.94 3.05 10.04
CA GLY A 146 10.59 3.84 11.21
C GLY A 146 10.04 5.22 10.88
N HIS A 147 10.52 5.86 9.81
CA HIS A 147 10.13 7.22 9.44
C HIS A 147 8.62 7.35 9.12
N CYS A 148 8.02 6.30 8.53
CA CYS A 148 6.56 6.27 8.28
C CYS A 148 5.76 5.75 9.48
N HIS A 149 6.42 5.14 10.46
CA HIS A 149 5.80 4.37 11.53
C HIS A 149 6.05 4.96 12.93
N GLU A 150 6.76 6.09 13.02
CA GLU A 150 7.22 6.72 14.27
C GLU A 150 6.08 7.16 15.18
N THR A 151 4.92 7.55 14.63
CA THR A 151 3.79 8.10 15.38
C THR A 151 2.75 7.05 15.81
N ARG A 152 3.16 5.80 16.05
CA ARG A 152 2.24 4.71 16.39
C ARG A 152 2.34 4.22 17.82
#